data_AF-A0A3N5GB90-F1
#
_entry.id   AF-A0A3N5GB90-F1
#
_cell.length_a   1.000
_cell.length_b   1.000
_cell.length_c   1.000
_cell.angle_alpha   90.00
_cell.angle_beta   90.00
_cell.angle_gamma   90.00
#
_symmetry.space_group_name_H-M   'P 1'
#
loop_
_entity.id
_entity.type
_entity.pdbx_description
1 polymer ?
#
loop_
_entity_poly.entity_id
_entity_poly.type
_entity_poly.pdbx_seq_one_letter_code
_entity_poly.pdbx_strand_id
1 'polypeptide(L)'
;MAADHPCLPWPEVSGMLLSEEEPAMSRFQAQTTAILDQELSDLRERLGLRENQKSDLLREIAALAAWVIRQAEAGRRIEARRGRDVEILCSPAIERLSRSQAEGLAGRIDLTDAEVERLAEVLDRGFSPTPALRKAFSRLADPNRRPPRLHWKETAA
;
A
#
# COMPACT_ATOMS: atom_id res chain seq x y z
N MET A 1 -64.12 25.09 -36.34
CA MET A 1 -64.86 24.99 -35.06
C MET A 1 -63.90 24.45 -34.01
N ALA A 2 -63.62 25.28 -33.01
CA ALA A 2 -63.10 25.04 -31.65
C ALA A 2 -62.12 23.89 -31.35
N ALA A 3 -60.93 24.26 -30.88
CA ALA A 3 -60.29 23.91 -29.59
C ALA A 3 -58.84 24.41 -29.68
N ASP A 4 -58.35 25.48 -29.04
CA ASP A 4 -58.53 26.02 -27.68
C ASP A 4 -58.08 25.04 -26.59
N HIS A 5 -56.79 25.11 -26.23
CA HIS A 5 -56.28 25.25 -24.85
C HIS A 5 -54.75 25.09 -24.76
N PRO A 6 -54.12 25.65 -23.71
CA PRO A 6 -52.98 26.55 -23.87
C PRO A 6 -51.69 26.08 -23.18
N CYS A 7 -50.58 26.73 -23.55
CA CYS A 7 -49.39 26.86 -22.72
C CYS A 7 -49.73 27.57 -21.41
N LEU A 8 -49.54 26.89 -20.28
CA LEU A 8 -49.28 27.44 -18.93
C LEU A 8 -48.63 26.32 -18.09
N PRO A 9 -48.01 26.62 -16.93
CA PRO A 9 -46.67 27.16 -16.78
C PRO A 9 -45.79 26.19 -15.96
N TRP A 10 -44.49 26.47 -15.89
CA TRP A 10 -43.62 25.84 -14.90
C TRP A 10 -44.09 26.21 -13.49
N PRO A 11 -44.24 25.25 -12.55
CA PRO A 11 -44.21 25.58 -11.15
C PRO A 11 -42.76 25.67 -10.69
N GLU A 12 -42.44 26.88 -10.26
CA GLU A 12 -41.43 27.27 -9.28
C GLU A 12 -40.82 26.15 -8.45
N VAL A 13 -39.49 26.21 -8.38
CA VAL A 13 -38.67 25.65 -7.32
C VAL A 13 -39.14 26.20 -5.97
N SER A 14 -39.56 25.33 -5.05
CA SER A 14 -39.52 25.63 -3.62
C SER A 14 -39.24 24.35 -2.82
N GLY A 15 -37.96 24.16 -2.57
CA GLY A 15 -37.41 23.85 -1.25
C GLY A 15 -38.11 22.77 -0.43
N MET A 16 -37.82 21.50 -0.73
CA MET A 16 -37.62 20.47 0.29
C MET A 16 -36.50 19.51 -0.16
N LEU A 17 -35.35 20.08 -0.52
CA LEU A 17 -34.07 19.38 -0.45
C LEU A 17 -33.53 19.68 0.94
N LEU A 18 -33.65 18.75 1.88
CA LEU A 18 -32.74 18.50 2.99
C LEU A 18 -33.26 17.27 3.74
N SER A 19 -32.44 16.19 3.76
CA SER A 19 -32.44 15.09 4.76
C SER A 19 -32.95 13.69 4.35
N GLU A 20 -32.71 13.21 3.14
CA GLU A 20 -32.81 11.76 2.83
C GLU A 20 -31.46 11.05 2.61
N GLU A 21 -30.33 11.77 2.55
CA GLU A 21 -29.01 11.13 2.42
C GLU A 21 -28.46 10.55 3.74
N GLU A 22 -28.84 11.12 4.90
CA GLU A 22 -28.43 10.60 6.21
C GLU A 22 -28.95 9.19 6.54
N PRO A 23 -30.22 8.82 6.29
CA PRO A 23 -30.68 7.47 6.56
C PRO A 23 -30.07 6.45 5.57
N ALA A 24 -29.70 6.85 4.35
CA ALA A 24 -29.06 5.96 3.38
C ALA A 24 -27.60 5.65 3.75
N MET A 25 -26.81 6.67 4.09
CA MET A 25 -25.44 6.47 4.60
C MET A 25 -25.42 5.70 5.92
N SER A 26 -26.35 6.01 6.85
CA SER A 26 -26.44 5.29 8.13
C SER A 26 -26.85 3.83 7.95
N ARG A 27 -27.77 3.53 7.02
CA ARG A 27 -28.15 2.15 6.68
C ARG A 27 -26.99 1.39 6.04
N PHE A 28 -26.24 2.00 5.14
CA PHE A 28 -25.08 1.36 4.51
C PHE A 28 -23.96 1.07 5.52
N GLN A 29 -23.66 2.02 6.42
CA GLN A 29 -22.70 1.82 7.51
C GLN A 29 -23.16 0.74 8.48
N ALA A 30 -24.44 0.74 8.87
CA ALA A 30 -25.01 -0.29 9.74
C ALA A 30 -24.96 -1.69 9.10
N GLN A 31 -25.24 -1.80 7.80
CA GLN A 31 -25.14 -3.06 7.05
C GLN A 31 -23.69 -3.54 6.94
N THR A 32 -22.76 -2.65 6.62
CA THR A 32 -21.33 -3.00 6.55
C THR A 32 -20.81 -3.47 7.91
N THR A 33 -21.22 -2.79 8.99
CA THR A 33 -20.84 -3.15 10.36
C THR A 33 -21.45 -4.49 10.76
N ALA A 34 -22.73 -4.74 10.43
CA ALA A 34 -23.40 -6.00 10.74
C ALA A 34 -22.79 -7.20 9.98
N ILE A 35 -22.39 -7.01 8.71
CA ILE A 35 -21.71 -8.06 7.93
C ILE A 35 -20.35 -8.37 8.54
N LEU A 36 -19.57 -7.35 8.89
CA LEU A 36 -18.27 -7.52 9.56
C LEU A 36 -18.42 -8.20 10.92
N ASP A 37 -19.42 -7.83 11.72
CA ASP A 37 -19.71 -8.47 13.00
C ASP A 37 -20.06 -9.96 12.82
N GLN A 38 -20.81 -10.31 11.77
CA GLN A 38 -21.11 -11.69 11.43
C GLN A 38 -19.85 -12.46 11.03
N GLU A 39 -19.03 -11.92 10.15
CA GLU A 39 -17.76 -12.54 9.73
C GLU A 39 -16.80 -12.75 10.91
N LEU A 40 -16.73 -11.77 11.82
CA LEU A 40 -15.94 -11.90 13.05
C LEU A 40 -16.51 -12.96 13.99
N SER A 41 -17.84 -13.10 14.08
CA SER A 41 -18.45 -14.17 14.87
C SER A 41 -18.17 -15.55 14.26
N ASP A 42 -18.27 -15.70 12.94
CA ASP A 42 -17.95 -16.94 12.24
C ASP A 42 -16.46 -17.31 12.41
N LEU A 43 -15.56 -16.34 12.31
CA LEU A 43 -14.13 -16.52 12.55
C LEU A 43 -13.86 -16.92 14.01
N ARG A 44 -14.52 -16.27 14.97
CA ARG A 44 -14.43 -16.60 16.39
C ARG A 44 -14.81 -18.05 16.65
N GLU A 45 -15.91 -18.52 16.07
CA GLU A 45 -16.35 -19.91 16.18
C GLU A 45 -15.35 -20.89 15.57
N ARG A 46 -14.83 -20.58 14.38
CA ARG A 46 -13.80 -21.40 13.71
C ARG A 46 -12.48 -21.49 14.50
N LEU A 47 -12.13 -20.43 15.23
CA LEU A 47 -10.97 -20.39 16.12
C LEU A 47 -11.25 -21.04 17.49
N GLY A 48 -12.49 -21.51 17.75
CA GLY A 48 -12.86 -22.17 19.00
C GLY A 48 -12.96 -21.20 20.19
N LEU A 49 -13.14 -19.91 19.94
CA LEU A 49 -13.16 -18.86 20.96
C LEU A 49 -14.59 -18.63 21.50
N ARG A 50 -14.70 -18.40 22.81
CA ARG A 50 -15.98 -18.07 23.45
C ARG A 50 -16.41 -16.65 23.10
N GLU A 51 -17.72 -16.39 23.17
CA GLU A 51 -18.33 -15.12 22.77
C GLU A 51 -17.81 -13.90 23.58
N ASN A 52 -17.37 -14.13 24.81
CA ASN A 52 -16.80 -13.11 25.68
C ASN A 52 -15.30 -12.84 25.44
N GLN A 53 -14.64 -13.58 24.53
CA GLN A 53 -13.20 -13.49 24.26
C GLN A 53 -12.88 -12.58 23.07
N LYS A 54 -13.54 -11.43 22.97
CA LYS A 54 -13.32 -10.47 21.86
C LYS A 54 -11.86 -9.99 21.79
N SER A 55 -11.20 -9.79 22.93
CA SER A 55 -9.79 -9.41 22.98
C SER A 55 -8.86 -10.49 22.44
N ASP A 56 -9.18 -11.76 22.73
CA ASP A 56 -8.37 -12.89 22.28
C ASP A 56 -8.54 -13.08 20.77
N LEU A 57 -9.78 -12.93 20.25
CA LEU A 57 -10.06 -12.92 18.82
C LEU A 57 -9.22 -11.86 18.08
N LEU A 58 -9.25 -10.62 18.55
CA LEU A 58 -8.47 -9.53 17.93
C LEU A 58 -6.97 -9.79 18.01
N ARG A 59 -6.49 -10.37 19.11
CA ARG A 59 -5.07 -10.74 19.27
C ARG A 59 -4.66 -11.82 18.27
N GLU A 60 -5.47 -12.86 18.11
CA GLU A 60 -5.20 -13.94 17.14
C GLU A 60 -5.24 -13.41 15.70
N ILE A 61 -6.25 -12.62 15.34
CA ILE A 61 -6.34 -12.00 14.01
C ILE A 61 -5.13 -11.09 13.76
N ALA A 62 -4.73 -10.27 14.74
CA ALA A 62 -3.57 -9.41 14.61
C ALA A 62 -2.26 -10.21 14.46
N ALA A 63 -2.10 -11.31 15.19
CA ALA A 63 -0.94 -12.18 15.08
C ALA A 63 -0.84 -12.83 13.68
N LEU A 64 -1.96 -13.34 13.16
CA LEU A 64 -2.06 -13.89 11.81
C LEU A 64 -1.78 -12.83 10.74
N ALA A 65 -2.42 -11.66 10.84
CA ALA A 65 -2.21 -10.55 9.92
C ALA A 65 -0.75 -10.07 9.93
N ALA A 66 -0.13 -9.95 11.11
CA ALA A 66 1.27 -9.57 11.22
C ALA A 66 2.20 -10.61 10.58
N TRP A 67 1.89 -11.90 10.71
CA TRP A 67 2.66 -12.94 10.03
C TRP A 67 2.54 -12.84 8.50
N VAL A 68 1.32 -12.67 8.00
CA VAL A 68 1.01 -12.48 6.56
C VAL A 68 1.76 -11.28 6.00
N ILE A 69 1.72 -10.14 6.70
CA ILE A 69 2.43 -8.92 6.31
C ILE A 69 3.94 -9.19 6.22
N ARG A 70 4.54 -9.84 7.22
CA ARG A 70 5.97 -10.19 7.18
C ARG A 70 6.33 -11.15 6.03
N GLN A 71 5.42 -12.03 5.61
CA GLN A 71 5.66 -12.89 4.44
C GLN A 71 5.64 -12.06 3.15
N ALA A 72 4.65 -11.18 3.01
CA ALA A 72 4.52 -10.28 1.86
C ALA A 72 5.71 -9.32 1.75
N GLU A 73 6.13 -8.74 2.88
CA GLU A 73 7.34 -7.92 3.00
C GLU A 73 8.62 -8.70 2.72
N ALA A 74 8.61 -10.03 2.74
CA ALA A 74 9.75 -10.82 2.33
C ALA A 74 9.65 -11.31 0.87
N GLY A 75 8.71 -10.77 0.10
CA GLY A 75 8.45 -11.14 -1.29
C GLY A 75 7.83 -12.53 -1.47
N ARG A 76 7.35 -13.16 -0.40
CA ARG A 76 6.77 -14.51 -0.45
C ARG A 76 5.29 -14.45 -0.81
N ARG A 77 4.87 -15.36 -1.68
CA ARG A 77 3.46 -15.56 -2.03
C ARG A 77 2.77 -16.40 -0.97
N ILE A 78 1.58 -16.00 -0.56
CA ILE A 78 0.79 -16.67 0.47
C ILE A 78 -0.29 -17.47 -0.23
N GLU A 79 -0.28 -18.78 0.01
CA GLU A 79 -1.14 -19.74 -0.67
C GLU A 79 -1.86 -20.62 0.35
N ALA A 80 -3.16 -20.79 0.18
CA ALA A 80 -3.96 -21.79 0.89
C ALA A 80 -4.06 -23.03 0.00
N ARG A 81 -3.54 -24.17 0.49
CA ARG A 81 -3.58 -25.44 -0.23
C ARG A 81 -4.63 -26.36 0.36
N ARG A 82 -5.60 -26.78 -0.46
CA ARG A 82 -6.59 -27.80 -0.13
C ARG A 82 -6.49 -28.95 -1.12
N GLY A 83 -5.71 -29.98 -0.77
CA GLY A 83 -5.46 -31.09 -1.68
C GLY A 83 -4.69 -30.64 -2.91
N ARG A 84 -5.32 -30.68 -4.09
CA ARG A 84 -4.76 -30.19 -5.36
C ARG A 84 -5.09 -28.72 -5.64
N ASP A 85 -6.05 -28.15 -4.92
CA ASP A 85 -6.47 -26.78 -5.12
C ASP A 85 -5.52 -25.85 -4.36
N VAL A 86 -5.00 -24.86 -5.08
CA VAL A 86 -4.14 -23.81 -4.52
C VAL A 86 -4.84 -22.49 -4.76
N GLU A 87 -5.28 -21.86 -3.67
CA GLU A 87 -5.84 -20.52 -3.68
C GLU A 87 -4.79 -19.54 -3.20
N ILE A 88 -4.68 -18.42 -3.87
CA ILE A 88 -3.64 -17.43 -3.63
C ILE A 88 -4.28 -16.24 -2.94
N LEU A 89 -3.67 -15.79 -1.85
CA LEU A 89 -4.17 -14.63 -1.13
C LEU A 89 -3.92 -13.36 -1.96
N CYS A 90 -4.97 -12.88 -2.63
CA CYS A 90 -4.99 -11.62 -3.36
C CYS A 90 -5.65 -10.54 -2.49
N SER A 91 -4.88 -9.53 -2.07
CA SER A 91 -5.39 -8.40 -1.30
C SER A 91 -4.72 -7.10 -1.75
N PRO A 92 -5.47 -6.01 -2.01
CA PRO A 92 -4.89 -4.72 -2.38
C PRO A 92 -3.91 -4.16 -1.34
N ALA A 93 -4.06 -4.50 -0.06
CA ALA A 93 -3.12 -4.11 0.98
C ALA A 93 -1.79 -4.86 0.85
N ILE A 94 -1.84 -6.16 0.56
CA ILE A 94 -0.68 -7.02 0.36
C ILE A 94 0.05 -6.64 -0.92
N GLU A 95 -0.67 -6.37 -2.02
CA GLU A 95 -0.06 -5.95 -3.28
C GLU A 95 0.71 -4.62 -3.16
N ARG A 96 0.18 -3.66 -2.40
CA ARG A 96 0.88 -2.40 -2.12
C ARG A 96 2.16 -2.63 -1.32
N LEU A 97 2.12 -3.50 -0.31
CA LEU A 97 3.31 -3.88 0.47
C LEU A 97 4.37 -4.53 -0.42
N SER A 98 3.99 -5.53 -1.23
CA SER A 98 4.90 -6.19 -2.16
C SER A 98 5.51 -5.22 -3.18
N ARG A 99 4.70 -4.28 -3.72
CA ARG A 99 5.18 -3.26 -4.67
C ARG A 99 6.14 -2.28 -4.03
N SER A 100 5.87 -1.85 -2.80
CA SER A 100 6.77 -0.95 -2.06
C SER A 100 8.16 -1.55 -1.81
N GLN A 101 8.25 -2.88 -1.67
CA GLN A 101 9.55 -3.54 -1.62
C GLN A 101 10.23 -3.59 -2.99
N ALA A 102 9.48 -3.90 -4.06
CA ALA A 102 10.00 -3.90 -5.42
C ALA A 102 10.53 -2.52 -5.83
N GLU A 103 9.95 -1.45 -5.31
CA GLU A 103 10.38 -0.06 -5.52
C GLU A 103 11.49 0.37 -4.52
N GLY A 104 11.48 -0.16 -3.29
CA GLY A 104 12.42 0.19 -2.21
C GLY A 104 13.81 -0.46 -2.33
N LEU A 105 13.92 -1.60 -3.00
CA LEU A 105 15.19 -2.14 -3.51
C LEU A 105 15.42 -1.57 -4.91
N ALA A 106 15.88 -0.31 -4.96
CA ALA A 106 16.51 0.37 -6.10
C ALA A 106 16.23 -0.25 -7.48
N GLY A 107 15.48 0.48 -8.32
CA GLY A 107 15.24 0.21 -9.74
C GLY A 107 16.25 -0.77 -10.32
N ARG A 108 15.83 -2.04 -10.42
CA ARG A 108 16.68 -3.13 -10.87
C ARG A 108 17.23 -2.70 -12.23
N ILE A 109 18.53 -2.44 -12.29
CA ILE A 109 19.18 -2.02 -13.52
C ILE A 109 19.26 -3.29 -14.36
N ASP A 110 18.32 -3.44 -15.29
CA ASP A 110 18.39 -4.50 -16.29
C ASP A 110 19.53 -4.13 -17.25
N LEU A 111 20.61 -4.90 -17.17
CA LEU A 111 21.78 -4.75 -18.04
C LEU A 111 21.63 -5.67 -19.25
N THR A 112 21.94 -5.16 -20.42
CA THR A 112 22.11 -5.98 -21.63
C THR A 112 23.35 -6.86 -21.52
N ASP A 113 23.43 -7.94 -22.30
CA ASP A 113 24.60 -8.84 -22.28
C ASP A 113 25.92 -8.08 -22.49
N ALA A 114 25.93 -7.08 -23.37
CA ALA A 114 27.10 -6.23 -23.61
C ALA A 114 27.44 -5.30 -22.42
N GLU A 115 26.47 -4.92 -21.59
CA GLU A 115 26.72 -4.18 -20.35
C GLU A 115 27.18 -5.09 -19.22
N VAL A 116 26.69 -6.33 -19.18
CA VAL A 116 27.18 -7.35 -18.25
C VAL A 116 28.64 -7.69 -18.52
N GLU A 117 29.03 -7.90 -19.79
CA GLU A 117 30.43 -8.15 -20.16
C GLU A 117 31.34 -6.96 -19.81
N ARG A 118 30.90 -5.73 -20.10
CA ARG A 118 31.65 -4.52 -19.72
C ARG A 118 31.77 -4.36 -18.21
N LEU A 119 30.71 -4.67 -17.46
CA LEU A 119 30.74 -4.62 -16.01
C LEU A 119 31.68 -5.69 -15.44
N ALA A 120 31.66 -6.91 -15.98
CA ALA A 120 32.57 -7.98 -15.60
C ALA A 120 34.04 -7.57 -15.83
N GLU A 121 34.34 -6.98 -16.98
CA GLU A 121 35.70 -6.49 -17.28
C GLU A 121 36.14 -5.39 -16.29
N VAL A 122 35.24 -4.48 -15.91
CA VAL A 122 35.52 -3.43 -14.93
C VAL A 122 35.77 -4.01 -13.53
N LEU A 123 35.02 -5.04 -13.14
CA LEU A 123 35.16 -5.71 -11.84
C LEU A 123 36.44 -6.56 -11.77
N ASP A 124 36.79 -7.27 -12.85
CA ASP A 124 37.97 -8.14 -12.94
C ASP A 124 39.29 -7.36 -12.90
N ARG A 125 39.30 -6.09 -13.38
CA ARG A 125 40.47 -5.21 -13.27
C ARG A 125 40.89 -4.91 -11.83
N GLY A 126 40.03 -5.23 -10.85
CA GLY A 126 40.28 -5.01 -9.43
C GLY A 126 40.15 -3.53 -9.06
N PHE A 127 39.43 -3.26 -7.97
CA PHE A 127 39.27 -1.90 -7.48
C PHE A 127 40.44 -1.50 -6.58
N SER A 128 41.43 -0.78 -7.12
CA SER A 128 42.51 -0.16 -6.35
C SER A 128 42.34 1.37 -6.29
N PRO A 129 41.56 1.90 -5.35
CA PRO A 129 41.31 3.34 -5.26
C PRO A 129 42.60 4.10 -4.94
N THR A 130 42.78 5.25 -5.58
CA THR A 130 43.90 6.15 -5.27
C THR A 130 43.87 6.56 -3.79
N PRO A 131 45.01 6.89 -3.18
CA PRO A 131 45.05 7.33 -1.77
C PRO A 131 44.12 8.52 -1.49
N ALA A 132 43.98 9.44 -2.46
CA ALA A 132 43.08 10.57 -2.37
C ALA A 132 41.60 10.13 -2.31
N LEU A 133 41.22 9.14 -3.14
CA LEU A 133 39.87 8.61 -3.18
C LEU A 133 39.53 7.82 -1.91
N ARG A 134 40.47 7.03 -1.37
CA ARG A 134 40.31 6.38 -0.06
C ARG A 134 40.06 7.40 1.04
N LYS A 135 40.85 8.47 1.09
CA LYS A 135 40.67 9.56 2.07
C LYS A 135 39.32 10.26 1.91
N ALA A 136 38.84 10.42 0.68
CA ALA A 136 37.50 10.96 0.42
C ALA A 136 36.40 10.03 0.94
N PHE A 137 36.50 8.72 0.69
CA PHE A 137 35.55 7.74 1.25
C PHE A 137 35.58 7.70 2.77
N SER A 138 36.75 7.69 3.40
CA SER A 138 36.86 7.76 4.86
C SER A 138 36.24 9.02 5.45
N ARG A 139 36.39 10.17 4.77
CA ARG A 139 35.70 11.40 5.15
C ARG A 139 34.20 11.29 4.97
N LEU A 140 33.73 10.73 3.86
CA LEU A 140 32.29 10.54 3.58
C LEU A 140 31.63 9.60 4.61
N ALA A 141 32.35 8.56 5.03
CA ALA A 141 31.89 7.54 5.97
C ALA A 141 32.05 7.93 7.46
N ASP A 142 32.63 9.10 7.75
CA ASP A 142 32.76 9.60 9.12
C ASP A 142 31.35 9.93 9.68
N PRO A 143 30.89 9.25 10.74
CA PRO A 143 29.57 9.48 11.32
C PRO A 143 29.40 10.89 11.91
N ASN A 144 30.50 11.60 12.16
CA ASN A 144 30.49 12.98 12.65
C ASN A 144 30.56 14.02 11.52
N ARG A 145 30.60 13.59 10.26
CA ARG A 145 30.65 14.50 9.12
C ARG A 145 29.35 15.28 9.00
N ARG A 146 29.47 16.60 9.01
CA ARG A 146 28.37 17.50 8.64
C ARG A 146 28.44 17.84 7.15
N PRO A 147 27.32 17.78 6.41
CA PRO A 147 27.30 18.19 5.01
C PRO A 147 27.71 19.67 4.88
N PRO A 148 28.42 20.04 3.80
CA PRO A 148 28.82 21.43 3.57
C PRO A 148 27.57 22.29 3.43
N ARG A 149 27.62 23.51 3.98
CA ARG A 149 26.55 24.49 3.81
C ARG A 149 26.56 24.96 2.35
N LEU A 150 25.48 24.68 1.64
CA LEU A 150 25.28 25.16 0.28
C LEU A 150 25.01 26.66 0.34
N HIS A 151 25.89 27.44 -0.28
CA HIS A 151 25.67 28.87 -0.51
C HIS A 151 25.47 29.04 -2.01
N TRP A 152 24.24 29.34 -2.41
CA TRP A 152 23.96 29.77 -3.76
C TRP A 152 24.48 31.21 -3.88
N LYS A 153 25.29 31.48 -4.91
CA LYS A 153 25.61 32.86 -5.26
C LYS A 153 24.31 33.49 -5.75
N GLU A 154 23.85 34.51 -5.06
CA GLU A 154 22.70 35.30 -5.45
C GLU A 154 22.99 35.88 -6.84
N THR A 155 22.24 35.42 -7.85
CA THR A 155 22.32 35.97 -9.19
C THR A 155 21.79 37.39 -9.12
N ALA A 156 22.67 38.38 -9.22
CA ALA A 156 22.28 39.78 -9.29
C ALA A 156 21.32 39.98 -10.48
N ALA A 157 20.13 40.50 -10.18
CA ALA A 157 19.12 40.92 -11.15
C ALA A 157 19.56 42.17 -11.92
#